data_AF-A0A951TT08-F1
#
_entry.id   AF-A0A951TT08-F1
#
_cell.length_a   1.000
_cell.length_b   1.000
_cell.length_c   1.000
_cell.angle_alpha   90.00
_cell.angle_beta   90.00
_cell.angle_gamma   90.00
#
_symmetry.space_group_name_H-M   'P 1'
#
loop_
_entity.id
_entity.type
_entity.pdbx_description
1 polymer ?
#
loop_
_entity_poly.entity_id
_entity_poly.type
_entity_poly.pdbx_seq_one_letter_code
_entity_poly.pdbx_strand_id
1 'polypeptide(L)'
;MSLPTLMLHTREHIDFDALTDEAAAEMGVRLIWMQRALASIEGVGRVHVAKWGDGGAHLHIFVIARPRGMLQLKGMFLTTWLHALPPLRPELWTAIRAHVRTALEAAAGVGGEPM
;
A
#
# COMPACT_ATOMS: atom_id res chain seq x y z
N MET A 1 -8.17 -10.28 0.17
CA MET A 1 -7.96 -9.55 -1.10
C MET A 1 -7.26 -10.47 -2.08
N SER A 2 -7.45 -10.25 -3.38
CA SER A 2 -6.94 -11.13 -4.45
C SER A 2 -5.49 -10.84 -4.85
N LEU A 3 -4.98 -9.67 -4.47
CA LEU A 3 -3.57 -9.27 -4.59
C LEU A 3 -3.05 -8.81 -3.23
N PRO A 4 -1.72 -8.78 -3.03
CA PRO A 4 -1.12 -8.16 -1.85
C PRO A 4 -1.46 -6.67 -1.82
N THR A 5 -2.21 -6.26 -0.80
CA THR A 5 -2.70 -4.89 -0.65
C THR A 5 -2.50 -4.44 0.78
N LEU A 6 -1.97 -3.24 0.94
CA LEU A 6 -1.90 -2.53 2.22
C LEU A 6 -2.78 -1.30 2.16
N MET A 7 -3.22 -0.84 3.33
CA MET A 7 -4.00 0.37 3.49
C MET A 7 -3.31 1.27 4.52
N LEU A 8 -2.86 2.44 4.08
CA LEU A 8 -2.44 3.51 4.98
C LEU A 8 -3.68 4.31 5.33
N HIS A 9 -3.93 4.55 6.61
CA HIS A 9 -5.05 5.34 7.07
C HIS A 9 -4.62 6.19 8.26
N THR A 10 -5.31 7.31 8.47
CA THR A 10 -5.07 8.16 9.63
C THR A 10 -5.57 7.48 10.90
N ARG A 11 -4.97 7.79 12.05
CA ARG A 11 -5.53 7.31 13.33
C ARG A 11 -6.83 8.05 13.66
N GLU A 12 -6.85 9.35 13.38
CA GLU A 12 -8.02 10.20 13.54
C GLU A 12 -8.98 10.06 12.35
N HIS A 13 -10.25 10.32 12.59
CA HIS A 13 -11.27 10.30 11.55
C HIS A 13 -11.29 11.63 10.79
N ILE A 14 -10.36 11.78 9.86
CA ILE A 14 -10.22 12.96 8.99
C ILE A 14 -10.28 12.54 7.52
N ASP A 15 -10.65 13.47 6.66
CA ASP A 15 -10.62 13.31 5.20
C ASP A 15 -9.28 13.81 4.64
N PHE A 16 -9.05 13.60 3.34
CA PHE A 16 -7.81 13.91 2.64
C PHE A 16 -7.47 15.40 2.63
N ASP A 17 -8.47 16.26 2.47
CA ASP A 17 -8.31 17.72 2.45
C ASP A 17 -8.10 18.33 3.84
N ALA A 18 -8.26 17.54 4.89
CA ALA A 18 -8.04 17.95 6.28
C ALA A 18 -6.65 17.59 6.82
N LEU A 19 -5.76 17.04 5.99
CA LEU A 19 -4.36 16.80 6.37
C LEU A 19 -3.62 18.13 6.58
N THR A 20 -2.86 18.22 7.68
CA THR A 20 -1.84 19.28 7.84
C THR A 20 -0.65 19.00 6.93
N ASP A 21 0.19 20.01 6.69
CA ASP A 21 1.40 19.86 5.90
C ASP A 21 2.36 18.82 6.50
N GLU A 22 2.46 18.76 7.83
CA GLU A 22 3.28 17.77 8.55
C GLU A 22 2.73 16.35 8.35
N ALA A 23 1.41 16.17 8.47
CA ALA A 23 0.77 14.87 8.26
C ALA A 23 0.87 14.44 6.79
N ALA A 24 0.77 15.37 5.84
CA ALA A 24 0.95 15.10 4.43
C ALA A 24 2.41 14.70 4.11
N ALA A 25 3.39 15.35 4.73
CA ALA A 25 4.80 15.00 4.61
C ALA A 25 5.08 13.60 5.17
N GLU A 26 4.58 13.29 6.37
CA GLU A 26 4.68 11.95 6.96
C GLU A 26 4.04 10.91 6.03
N MET A 27 2.81 11.16 5.58
CA MET A 27 2.08 10.28 4.68
C MET A 27 2.90 9.95 3.43
N GLY A 28 3.52 10.94 2.80
CA GLY A 28 4.40 10.74 1.65
C GLY A 28 5.54 9.77 1.94
N VAL A 29 6.23 9.95 3.07
CA VAL A 29 7.32 9.05 3.51
C VAL A 29 6.81 7.63 3.76
N ARG A 30 5.68 7.48 4.48
CA ARG A 30 5.08 6.16 4.78
C ARG A 30 4.65 5.43 3.51
N LEU A 31 4.08 6.14 2.53
CA LEU A 31 3.70 5.56 1.24
C LEU A 31 4.91 5.01 0.48
N ILE A 32 6.05 5.71 0.52
CA ILE A 32 7.30 5.22 -0.09
C ILE A 32 7.81 3.97 0.62
N TRP A 33 7.73 3.91 1.95
CA TRP A 33 8.14 2.71 2.70
C TRP A 33 7.27 1.50 2.34
N MET A 34 5.95 1.67 2.32
CA MET A 34 5.01 0.63 1.92
C MET A 34 5.21 0.19 0.47
N GLN A 35 5.47 1.15 -0.43
CA GLN A 35 5.78 0.87 -1.83
C GLN A 35 7.02 -0.02 -1.95
N ARG A 36 8.11 0.35 -1.27
CA ARG A 36 9.37 -0.41 -1.29
C ARG A 36 9.21 -1.80 -0.65
N ALA A 37 8.50 -1.89 0.47
CA ALA A 37 8.22 -3.15 1.16
C ALA A 37 7.43 -4.13 0.28
N LEU A 38 6.43 -3.65 -0.47
CA LEU A 38 5.70 -4.51 -1.42
C LEU A 38 6.52 -4.82 -2.67
N ALA A 39 7.32 -3.88 -3.17
CA ALA A 39 8.13 -4.09 -4.36
C ALA A 39 9.31 -5.06 -4.14
N SER A 40 9.75 -5.25 -2.90
CA SER A 40 10.80 -6.21 -2.55
C SER A 40 10.33 -7.66 -2.51
N ILE A 41 9.01 -7.92 -2.59
CA ILE A 41 8.46 -9.27 -2.67
C ILE A 41 8.80 -9.86 -4.03
N GLU A 42 9.34 -11.08 -4.03
CA GLU A 42 9.63 -11.81 -5.26
C GLU A 42 8.37 -11.96 -6.14
N GLY A 43 8.54 -11.78 -7.45
CA GLY A 43 7.44 -11.87 -8.40
C GLY A 43 6.56 -10.62 -8.50
N VAL A 44 6.75 -9.60 -7.66
CA VAL A 44 6.11 -8.28 -7.86
C VAL A 44 6.75 -7.56 -9.04
N GLY A 45 5.91 -7.00 -9.92
CA GLY A 45 6.35 -6.26 -11.12
C GLY A 45 6.11 -4.75 -11.04
N ARG A 46 5.10 -4.30 -10.28
CA ARG A 46 4.82 -2.88 -10.02
C ARG A 46 3.99 -2.75 -8.75
N VAL A 47 4.15 -1.66 -8.01
CA VAL A 47 3.25 -1.28 -6.93
C VAL A 47 2.45 -0.05 -7.37
N HIS A 48 1.15 -0.09 -7.14
CA HIS A 48 0.21 1.01 -7.42
C HIS A 48 -0.17 1.69 -6.11
N VAL A 49 -0.30 3.01 -6.14
CA VAL A 49 -0.81 3.81 -5.02
C VAL A 49 -2.06 4.51 -5.51
N ALA A 50 -3.15 4.44 -4.74
CA ALA A 50 -4.41 5.04 -5.13
C ALA A 50 -5.24 5.49 -3.93
N LYS A 51 -5.81 6.70 -4.06
CA LYS A 51 -6.87 7.23 -3.21
C LYS A 51 -8.17 7.16 -4.01
N TRP A 52 -9.20 6.53 -3.46
CA TRP A 52 -10.59 6.65 -3.92
C TRP A 52 -11.50 7.14 -2.80
N GLY A 53 -12.59 7.81 -3.15
CA GLY A 53 -13.61 8.27 -2.20
C GLY A 53 -14.06 9.71 -2.51
N ASP A 54 -15.34 9.97 -2.31
CA ASP A 54 -16.04 11.21 -2.68
C ASP A 54 -16.01 12.30 -1.60
N GLY A 55 -15.16 12.10 -0.59
CA GLY A 55 -15.03 12.95 0.58
C GLY A 55 -16.00 12.59 1.72
N GLY A 56 -15.85 13.24 2.87
CA GLY A 56 -16.62 13.04 4.10
C GLY A 56 -16.38 11.69 4.80
N ALA A 57 -15.32 10.96 4.43
CA ALA A 57 -15.02 9.63 4.94
C ALA A 57 -13.59 9.55 5.50
N HIS A 58 -13.35 8.55 6.35
CA HIS A 58 -12.03 8.26 6.90
C HIS A 58 -10.97 8.09 5.82
N LEU A 59 -9.89 8.86 5.92
CA LEU A 59 -8.79 8.80 4.97
C LEU A 59 -8.14 7.42 4.95
N HIS A 60 -8.14 6.81 3.77
CA HIS A 60 -7.38 5.61 3.49
C HIS A 60 -6.80 5.64 2.08
N ILE A 61 -5.56 5.18 1.94
CA ILE A 61 -4.82 5.08 0.69
C ILE A 61 -4.43 3.63 0.48
N PHE A 62 -4.76 3.10 -0.70
CA PHE A 62 -4.44 1.73 -1.08
C PHE A 62 -3.07 1.66 -1.73
N VAL A 63 -2.27 0.68 -1.31
CA VAL A 63 -0.99 0.33 -1.93
C VAL A 63 -1.04 -1.12 -2.36
N ILE A 64 -1.03 -1.39 -3.67
CA ILE A 64 -1.38 -2.68 -4.25
C ILE A 64 -0.23 -3.22 -5.10
N ALA A 65 0.22 -4.45 -4.81
CA ALA A 65 1.29 -5.09 -5.56
C ALA A 65 0.75 -5.87 -6.77
N ARG A 66 1.11 -5.41 -7.98
CA ARG A 66 0.80 -6.08 -9.24
C ARG A 66 1.89 -7.12 -9.56
N PRO A 67 1.51 -8.39 -9.80
CA PRO A 67 2.47 -9.43 -10.20
C PRO A 67 3.18 -9.11 -11.52
N ARG A 68 4.41 -9.58 -11.65
CA ARG A 68 5.19 -9.58 -12.88
C ARG A 68 4.48 -10.43 -13.93
N GLY A 69 4.52 -10.00 -15.20
CA GLY A 69 3.87 -10.73 -16.30
C GLY A 69 2.36 -10.56 -16.41
N MET A 70 1.64 -10.14 -15.36
CA MET A 70 0.20 -9.85 -15.43
C MET A 70 -0.06 -8.45 -16.01
N LEU A 71 -0.01 -8.34 -17.34
CA LEU A 71 -0.15 -7.06 -18.05
C LEU A 71 -1.60 -6.56 -18.14
N GLN A 72 -2.60 -7.43 -18.05
CA GLN A 72 -4.01 -7.05 -17.99
C GLN A 72 -4.38 -6.21 -16.75
N LEU A 73 -3.52 -6.24 -15.73
CA LEU A 73 -3.66 -5.46 -14.50
C LEU A 73 -3.01 -4.07 -14.59
N LYS A 74 -2.54 -3.62 -15.76
CA LYS A 74 -1.84 -2.33 -15.90
C LYS A 74 -2.83 -1.15 -15.80
N GLY A 75 -2.37 -0.08 -15.15
CA GLY A 75 -3.11 1.16 -15.02
C GLY A 75 -4.43 0.97 -14.26
N MET A 76 -5.49 1.61 -14.77
CA MET A 76 -6.81 1.59 -14.15
C MET A 76 -7.46 0.20 -14.10
N PHE A 77 -7.06 -0.74 -14.96
CA PHE A 77 -7.64 -2.08 -14.97
C PHE A 77 -7.34 -2.89 -13.71
N LEU A 78 -6.31 -2.52 -12.94
CA LEU A 78 -5.99 -3.17 -11.67
C LEU A 78 -7.23 -3.24 -10.74
N THR A 79 -7.96 -2.13 -10.61
CA THR A 79 -9.13 -2.06 -9.72
C THR A 79 -10.29 -2.90 -10.22
N THR A 80 -10.57 -2.86 -11.53
CA THR A 80 -11.60 -3.70 -12.15
C THR A 80 -11.33 -5.17 -11.88
N TRP A 81 -10.09 -5.61 -12.02
CA TRP A 81 -9.71 -7.01 -11.79
C TRP A 81 -9.66 -7.42 -10.32
N LEU A 82 -9.41 -6.50 -9.37
CA LEU A 82 -9.34 -6.84 -7.95
C LEU A 82 -10.62 -7.52 -7.42
N HIS A 83 -11.77 -7.20 -7.99
CA HIS A 83 -13.05 -7.82 -7.63
C HIS A 83 -13.33 -9.14 -8.36
N ALA A 84 -12.62 -9.42 -9.46
CA ALA A 84 -12.84 -10.60 -10.30
C ALA A 84 -11.82 -11.74 -10.05
N LEU A 85 -10.65 -11.40 -9.50
CA LEU A 85 -9.61 -12.39 -9.21
C LEU A 85 -9.95 -13.24 -7.97
N PRO A 86 -9.57 -14.54 -7.95
CA PRO A 86 -9.74 -15.37 -6.76
C PRO A 86 -8.94 -14.81 -5.57
N PRO A 87 -9.39 -15.06 -4.33
CA PRO A 87 -8.67 -14.58 -3.15
C PRO A 87 -7.28 -15.19 -3.06
N LEU A 88 -6.32 -14.43 -2.50
CA LEU A 88 -4.99 -14.93 -2.22
C LEU A 88 -5.06 -16.07 -1.21
N ARG A 89 -4.25 -17.12 -1.40
CA ARG A 89 -4.15 -18.22 -0.42
C ARG A 89 -3.72 -17.69 0.96
N PRO A 90 -4.33 -18.13 2.07
CA PRO A 90 -4.06 -17.59 3.40
C PRO A 90 -2.59 -17.71 3.84
N GLU A 91 -1.90 -18.78 3.45
CA GLU A 91 -0.51 -19.06 3.82
C GLU A 91 0.43 -18.08 3.11
N LEU A 92 0.17 -17.85 1.82
CA LEU A 92 0.90 -16.84 1.04
C LEU A 92 0.67 -15.44 1.61
N TRP A 93 -0.57 -15.11 2.00
CA TRP A 93 -0.85 -13.82 2.64
C TRP A 93 -0.10 -13.66 3.95
N THR A 94 0.01 -14.71 4.76
CA THR A 94 0.75 -14.68 6.02
C THR A 94 2.24 -14.46 5.81
N ALA A 95 2.85 -15.16 4.84
CA ALA A 95 4.26 -14.96 4.48
C ALA A 95 4.52 -13.52 4.00
N ILE A 96 3.65 -12.99 3.14
CA ILE A 96 3.75 -11.61 2.65
C ILE A 96 3.66 -10.60 3.78
N ARG A 97 2.71 -10.77 4.72
CA ARG A 97 2.57 -9.88 5.88
C ARG A 97 3.82 -9.88 6.75
N ALA A 98 4.44 -11.05 6.96
CA ALA A 98 5.68 -11.15 7.72
C ALA A 98 6.82 -10.41 7.03
N HIS A 99 7.01 -10.63 5.71
CA HIS A 99 8.02 -9.94 4.91
C HIS A 99 7.85 -8.41 4.93
N VAL A 100 6.62 -7.95 4.68
CA VAL A 100 6.29 -6.51 4.69
C VAL A 100 6.52 -5.90 6.07
N ARG A 101 6.14 -6.60 7.15
CA ARG A 101 6.38 -6.13 8.53
C ARG A 101 7.87 -5.88 8.76
N THR A 102 8.72 -6.86 8.49
CA THR A 102 10.17 -6.73 8.68
C THR A 102 10.74 -5.57 7.85
N ALA A 103 10.29 -5.41 6.60
CA ALA A 103 10.73 -4.31 5.75
C ALA A 103 10.30 -2.93 6.29
N LEU A 104 9.09 -2.81 6.86
CA LEU A 104 8.60 -1.57 7.46
C LEU A 104 9.31 -1.26 8.79
N GLU A 105 9.58 -2.26 9.62
CA GLU A 105 10.35 -2.11 10.86
C GLU A 105 11.77 -1.60 10.56
N ALA A 106 12.43 -2.16 9.54
CA ALA A 106 13.73 -1.69 9.09
C ALA A 106 13.68 -0.23 8.58
N ALA A 107 12.66 0.13 7.78
CA ALA A 107 12.50 1.49 7.29
C ALA A 107 12.26 2.51 8.43
N ALA A 108 11.49 2.11 9.45
CA ALA A 108 11.25 2.92 10.64
C ALA A 108 12.52 3.14 11.47
N GLY A 109 13.39 2.13 11.58
CA GLY A 109 14.68 2.24 12.27
C GLY A 109 15.67 3.18 11.57
N VAL A 110 15.62 3.28 10.23
CA VAL A 110 16.49 4.18 9.45
C VAL A 110 16.00 5.64 9.47
N GLY A 111 14.69 5.86 9.62
CA GLY A 111 14.08 7.19 9.71
C GLY A 111 14.11 7.85 11.10
N GLY A 112 14.78 7.22 12.08
CA GLY A 112 14.90 7.72 13.45
C GLY A 112 16.14 8.60 13.70
N GLU A 113 17.06 8.69 12.74
CA GLU A 113 18.16 9.66 12.78
C GLU A 113 17.67 10.98 12.19
N PRO A 114 17.70 12.10 12.94
CA PRO A 114 17.31 13.39 12.41
C PRO A 114 18.32 13.80 11.32
N MET A 115 17.80 14.22 10.16
CA MET A 115 18.54 15.09 9.25
C MET A 115 18.44 16.53 9.73
#